data_AF-A0A212C0F9-F1
#
_entry.id   AF-A0A212C0F9-F1
#
_cell.length_a   1.000
_cell.length_b   1.000
_cell.length_c   1.000
_cell.angle_alpha   90.00
_cell.angle_beta   90.00
_cell.angle_gamma   90.00
#
_symmetry.space_group_name_H-M   'P 1'
#
loop_
_entity.id
_entity.type
_entity.pdbx_description
1 polymer ?
#
loop_
_entity_poly.entity_id
_entity_poly.type
_entity_poly.pdbx_seq_one_letter_code
_entity_poly.pdbx_strand_id
1 'polypeptide(L)'
;MRSRSNSGVRLDGYARLVHQTILCHQNPVTGLLPASYDQKDAWVRDNVYSILAVWGLGLAYRKNADRDEDKAKAYELEQSVVKLMRGLLHCMIRQVDKVESFKYSQSTKDSLHAKYNTKTCATVVGDDQWGHLQLDATSVYLLFLAQMTASEVKAALEALDELDLFGVKGGPQSVIHVLADEVQHCQGRYGCCRFLRDGYKTPKEDPNRLYYEPAELKLFENIECEWPLFWTYFILDGVFSGNAEQVQEYREALEAVLIKGKNGVPLLPELYSVPPDKVDEEYQNPHTVDRVPMGKLPH
;
A
#
# COMPACT_ATOMS: atom_id res chain seq x y z
N MET A 1 22.79 24.65 25.36
CA MET A 1 21.88 23.83 24.53
C MET A 1 22.72 23.07 23.51
N ARG A 2 22.73 21.73 23.53
CA ARG A 2 23.39 20.95 22.46
C ARG A 2 22.60 21.15 21.16
N SER A 3 23.26 21.38 20.03
CA SER A 3 22.58 21.42 18.74
C SER A 3 21.98 20.04 18.44
N ARG A 4 20.88 20.00 17.69
CA ARG A 4 20.34 18.72 17.18
C ARG A 4 21.30 18.10 16.18
N SER A 5 21.29 16.78 16.09
CA SER A 5 21.95 16.04 15.02
C SER A 5 21.32 16.40 13.66
N ASN A 6 22.11 16.32 12.59
CA ASN A 6 21.61 16.56 11.23
C ASN A 6 20.47 15.60 10.85
N SER A 7 20.48 14.38 11.39
CA SER A 7 19.38 13.41 11.25
C SER A 7 18.09 13.91 11.90
N GLY A 8 18.15 14.42 13.14
CA GLY A 8 16.98 14.97 13.82
C GLY A 8 16.32 16.14 13.07
N VAL A 9 17.12 17.04 12.48
CA VAL A 9 16.60 18.14 11.65
C VAL A 9 15.90 17.64 10.39
N ARG A 10 16.45 16.60 9.74
CA ARG A 10 15.82 15.98 8.56
C ARG A 10 14.51 15.27 8.92
N LEU A 11 14.47 14.54 10.03
CA LEU A 11 13.25 13.89 10.52
C LEU A 11 12.14 14.90 10.78
N ASP A 12 12.45 16.06 11.34
CA ASP A 12 11.47 17.15 11.52
C ASP A 12 10.94 17.72 10.20
N GLY A 13 11.76 17.70 9.15
CA GLY A 13 11.31 18.00 7.79
C GLY A 13 10.27 16.98 7.30
N TYR A 14 10.57 15.69 7.44
CA TYR A 14 9.66 14.61 7.05
C TYR A 14 8.39 14.58 7.90
N ALA A 15 8.47 14.87 9.20
CA ALA A 15 7.31 14.97 10.08
C ALA A 15 6.36 16.06 9.64
N ARG A 16 6.88 17.24 9.31
CA ARG A 16 6.05 18.32 8.75
C ARG A 16 5.38 17.90 7.45
N LEU A 17 6.10 17.23 6.57
CA LEU A 17 5.53 16.73 5.30
C LEU A 17 4.40 15.73 5.57
N VAL A 18 4.65 14.69 6.37
CA VAL A 18 3.65 13.68 6.75
C VAL A 18 2.42 14.31 7.40
N HIS A 19 2.60 15.30 8.27
CA HIS A 19 1.47 16.02 8.87
C HIS A 19 0.67 16.82 7.85
N GLN A 20 1.34 17.48 6.90
CA GLN A 20 0.69 18.36 5.92
C GLN A 20 -0.02 17.60 4.80
N THR A 21 0.44 16.38 4.47
CA THR A 21 -0.09 15.62 3.31
C THR A 21 -0.89 14.38 3.70
N ILE A 22 -0.65 13.78 4.88
CA ILE A 22 -1.29 12.52 5.30
C ILE A 22 -2.12 12.73 6.56
N LEU A 23 -1.48 13.09 7.68
CA LEU A 23 -2.16 13.07 8.98
C LEU A 23 -3.19 14.20 9.14
N CYS A 24 -3.09 15.30 8.38
CA CYS A 24 -4.11 16.34 8.32
C CYS A 24 -5.47 15.83 7.81
N HIS A 25 -5.49 14.71 7.09
CA HIS A 25 -6.69 14.10 6.53
C HIS A 25 -7.17 12.87 7.32
N GLN A 26 -6.41 12.44 8.34
CA GLN A 26 -6.75 11.26 9.14
C GLN A 26 -8.01 11.51 9.97
N ASN A 27 -9.00 10.62 9.87
CA ASN A 27 -10.20 10.73 10.67
C ASN A 27 -9.88 10.55 12.16
N PRO A 28 -10.27 11.50 13.03
CA PRO A 28 -9.89 11.48 14.45
C PRO A 28 -10.64 10.41 15.26
N VAL A 29 -11.63 9.74 14.71
CA VAL A 29 -12.37 8.66 15.37
C VAL A 29 -11.94 7.31 14.81
N THR A 30 -12.14 7.10 13.52
CA THR A 30 -11.89 5.80 12.87
C THR A 30 -10.42 5.56 12.53
N GLY A 31 -9.61 6.62 12.44
CA GLY A 31 -8.23 6.55 11.94
C GLY A 31 -8.10 6.42 10.43
N LEU A 32 -9.21 6.28 9.70
CA LEU A 32 -9.20 6.10 8.25
C LEU A 32 -8.88 7.40 7.51
N LEU A 33 -8.24 7.27 6.35
CA LEU A 33 -7.96 8.31 5.38
C LEU A 33 -8.98 8.23 4.23
N PRO A 34 -9.56 9.35 3.78
CA PRO A 34 -10.30 9.39 2.52
C PRO A 34 -9.32 9.30 1.35
N ALA A 35 -9.77 8.77 0.21
CA ALA A 35 -8.91 8.68 -0.98
C ALA A 35 -8.56 10.04 -1.60
N SER A 36 -9.43 11.05 -1.44
CA SER A 36 -9.17 12.43 -1.89
C SER A 36 -10.15 13.43 -1.26
N TYR A 37 -10.00 14.71 -1.60
CA TYR A 37 -11.01 15.71 -1.26
C TYR A 37 -12.37 15.37 -1.90
N ASP A 38 -12.41 14.87 -3.13
CA ASP A 38 -13.69 14.58 -3.80
C ASP A 38 -14.19 13.17 -3.51
N GLN A 39 -13.28 12.19 -3.37
CA GLN A 39 -13.61 10.81 -3.02
C GLN A 39 -13.43 10.58 -1.52
N LYS A 40 -14.54 10.69 -0.79
CA LYS A 40 -14.57 10.62 0.68
C LYS A 40 -14.51 9.20 1.25
N ASP A 41 -14.46 8.17 0.42
CA ASP A 41 -14.37 6.78 0.88
C ASP A 41 -12.92 6.40 1.19
N ALA A 42 -12.75 5.56 2.20
CA ALA A 42 -11.48 4.97 2.61
C ALA A 42 -11.23 3.68 1.85
N TRP A 43 -10.31 3.72 0.90
CA TRP A 43 -9.83 2.52 0.22
C TRP A 43 -8.75 1.84 1.08
N VAL A 44 -8.85 0.52 1.23
CA VAL A 44 -7.91 -0.27 2.05
C VAL A 44 -6.48 -0.04 1.58
N ARG A 45 -6.26 -0.13 0.27
CA ARG A 45 -4.93 0.06 -0.35
C ARG A 45 -4.38 1.46 -0.06
N ASP A 46 -5.13 2.51 -0.37
CA ASP A 46 -4.72 3.90 -0.17
C ASP A 46 -4.37 4.17 1.31
N ASN A 47 -5.16 3.60 2.23
CA ASN A 47 -4.93 3.71 3.67
C ASN A 47 -3.64 3.01 4.11
N VAL A 48 -3.44 1.75 3.69
CA VAL A 48 -2.22 1.00 4.03
C VAL A 48 -1.01 1.72 3.43
N TYR A 49 -1.02 2.06 2.16
CA TYR A 49 0.13 2.70 1.51
C TYR A 49 0.49 4.04 2.14
N SER A 50 -0.52 4.86 2.47
CA SER A 50 -0.28 6.15 3.13
C SER A 50 0.29 5.98 4.53
N ILE A 51 -0.17 4.99 5.29
CA ILE A 51 0.26 4.82 6.69
C ILE A 51 1.69 4.28 6.79
N LEU A 52 2.23 3.62 5.75
CA LEU A 52 3.61 3.16 5.73
C LEU A 52 4.63 4.31 5.82
N ALA A 53 4.33 5.46 5.21
CA ALA A 53 5.19 6.64 5.34
C ALA A 53 5.24 7.15 6.80
N VAL A 54 4.10 7.12 7.50
CA VAL A 54 3.98 7.49 8.92
C VAL A 54 4.73 6.49 9.80
N TRP A 55 4.54 5.20 9.54
CA TRP A 55 5.20 4.11 10.27
C TRP A 55 6.72 4.13 10.09
N GLY A 56 7.21 4.26 8.87
CA GLY A 56 8.64 4.39 8.57
C GLY A 56 9.28 5.59 9.26
N LEU A 57 8.55 6.72 9.32
CA LEU A 57 9.01 7.90 10.07
C LEU A 57 9.03 7.66 11.59
N GLY A 58 8.00 7.00 12.14
CA GLY A 58 7.96 6.63 13.56
C GLY A 58 9.13 5.73 13.96
N LEU A 59 9.42 4.71 13.15
CA LEU A 59 10.59 3.85 13.30
C LEU A 59 11.90 4.64 13.26
N ALA A 60 12.02 5.58 12.31
CA ALA A 60 13.20 6.41 12.17
C ALA A 60 13.42 7.32 13.39
N TYR A 61 12.35 7.93 13.94
CA TYR A 61 12.45 8.67 15.19
C TYR A 61 12.85 7.76 16.35
N ARG A 62 12.20 6.59 16.51
CA ARG A 62 12.51 5.62 17.58
C ARG A 62 13.98 5.19 17.56
N LYS A 63 14.54 4.91 16.37
CA LYS A 63 15.96 4.52 16.21
C LYS A 63 16.94 5.66 16.50
N ASN A 64 16.54 6.92 16.30
CA ASN A 64 17.40 8.10 16.44
C ASN A 64 16.97 9.02 17.60
N ALA A 65 16.19 8.53 18.56
CA ALA A 65 15.59 9.35 19.62
C ALA A 65 16.63 9.74 20.68
N ASP A 66 17.35 10.83 20.43
CA ASP A 66 18.33 11.40 21.37
C ASP A 66 17.66 12.20 22.51
N ARG A 67 16.39 12.58 22.35
CA ARG A 67 15.62 13.45 23.26
C ARG A 67 14.23 12.92 23.53
N ASP A 68 13.65 13.30 24.66
CA ASP A 68 12.28 12.92 25.01
C ASP A 68 11.24 13.47 24.03
N GLU A 69 11.49 14.63 23.41
CA GLU A 69 10.67 15.16 22.32
C GLU A 69 10.62 14.22 21.09
N ASP A 70 11.75 13.59 20.75
CA ASP A 70 11.84 12.68 19.61
C ASP A 70 11.09 11.36 19.90
N LYS A 71 11.14 10.90 21.16
CA LYS A 71 10.35 9.76 21.64
C LYS A 71 8.86 10.05 21.61
N ALA A 72 8.45 11.25 22.03
CA ALA A 72 7.04 11.67 22.00
C ALA A 72 6.51 11.71 20.57
N LYS A 73 7.28 12.26 19.62
CA LYS A 73 6.93 12.25 18.19
C LYS A 73 6.83 10.84 17.62
N ALA A 74 7.79 9.97 17.93
CA ALA A 74 7.72 8.56 17.52
C ALA A 74 6.41 7.90 18.01
N TYR A 75 6.08 8.12 19.28
CA TYR A 75 4.86 7.58 19.88
C TYR A 75 3.59 8.11 19.21
N GLU A 76 3.48 9.42 18.95
CA GLU A 76 2.34 10.01 18.26
C GLU A 76 2.13 9.43 16.85
N LEU A 77 3.22 9.31 16.09
CA LEU A 77 3.19 8.71 14.75
C LEU A 77 2.74 7.25 14.80
N GLU A 78 3.27 6.46 15.76
CA GLU A 78 2.89 5.06 15.96
C GLU A 78 1.41 4.92 16.38
N GLN A 79 0.90 5.82 17.23
CA GLN A 79 -0.52 5.82 17.58
C GLN A 79 -1.41 6.13 16.37
N SER A 80 -1.01 7.05 15.49
CA SER A 80 -1.70 7.30 14.23
C SER A 80 -1.72 6.07 13.33
N VAL A 81 -0.61 5.32 13.25
CA VAL A 81 -0.52 4.05 12.49
C VAL A 81 -1.49 3.01 13.04
N VAL A 82 -1.42 2.76 14.34
CA VAL A 82 -2.26 1.78 15.05
C VAL A 82 -3.73 2.11 14.86
N LYS A 83 -4.10 3.38 14.96
CA LYS A 83 -5.48 3.82 14.81
C LYS A 83 -6.03 3.54 13.41
N LEU A 84 -5.25 3.82 12.36
CA LEU A 84 -5.66 3.53 10.99
C LEU A 84 -5.78 2.02 10.73
N MET A 85 -4.77 1.23 11.13
CA MET A 85 -4.78 -0.22 10.92
C MET A 85 -5.95 -0.88 11.67
N ARG A 86 -6.24 -0.45 12.91
CA ARG A 86 -7.44 -0.87 13.66
C ARG A 86 -8.73 -0.42 12.98
N GLY A 87 -8.75 0.77 12.39
CA GLY A 87 -9.89 1.26 11.62
C GLY A 87 -10.22 0.37 10.43
N LEU A 88 -9.21 -0.02 9.64
CA LEU A 88 -9.35 -0.96 8.53
C LEU A 88 -9.83 -2.32 9.01
N LEU A 89 -9.24 -2.83 10.09
CA LEU A 89 -9.68 -4.09 10.66
C LEU A 89 -11.16 -4.05 11.10
N HIS A 90 -11.58 -2.97 11.76
CA HIS A 90 -12.96 -2.80 12.16
C HIS A 90 -13.93 -2.84 10.96
N CYS A 91 -13.49 -2.33 9.80
CA CYS A 91 -14.26 -2.45 8.56
C CYS A 91 -14.35 -3.90 8.06
N MET A 92 -13.26 -4.67 8.17
CA MET A 92 -13.20 -6.07 7.73
C MET A 92 -14.01 -7.00 8.65
N ILE A 93 -13.90 -6.84 9.97
CA ILE A 93 -14.65 -7.63 10.96
C ILE A 93 -16.17 -7.48 10.79
N ARG A 94 -16.63 -6.28 10.36
CA ARG A 94 -18.05 -6.04 10.07
C ARG A 94 -18.60 -6.86 8.89
N GLN A 95 -17.75 -7.54 8.15
CA GLN A 95 -18.11 -8.44 7.06
C GLN A 95 -17.70 -9.89 7.36
N VAL A 96 -17.69 -10.27 8.64
CA VAL A 96 -17.31 -11.63 9.08
C VAL A 96 -18.04 -12.73 8.31
N ASP A 97 -19.33 -12.54 8.00
CA ASP A 97 -20.13 -13.51 7.24
C ASP A 97 -19.57 -13.80 5.84
N LYS A 98 -19.00 -12.77 5.19
CA LYS A 98 -18.31 -12.91 3.90
C LYS A 98 -17.02 -13.72 4.06
N VAL A 99 -16.23 -13.42 5.09
CA VAL A 99 -14.99 -14.17 5.39
C VAL A 99 -15.28 -15.64 5.66
N GLU A 100 -16.32 -15.94 6.44
CA GLU A 100 -16.73 -17.33 6.71
C GLU A 100 -17.15 -18.06 5.44
N SER A 101 -17.86 -17.38 4.53
CA SER A 101 -18.28 -17.95 3.25
C SER A 101 -17.09 -18.14 2.29
N PHE A 102 -16.16 -17.18 2.26
CA PHE A 102 -14.97 -17.20 1.41
C PHE A 102 -14.04 -18.38 1.70
N LYS A 103 -13.97 -18.86 2.96
CA LYS A 103 -13.18 -20.06 3.34
C LYS A 103 -13.52 -21.28 2.49
N TYR A 104 -14.78 -21.40 2.08
CA TYR A 104 -15.28 -22.54 1.30
C TYR A 104 -15.41 -22.20 -0.18
N SER A 105 -15.86 -21.00 -0.50
CA SER A 105 -16.15 -20.65 -1.88
C SER A 105 -14.91 -20.23 -2.67
N GLN A 106 -13.94 -19.57 -2.02
CA GLN A 106 -12.80 -18.88 -2.65
C GLN A 106 -13.22 -17.98 -3.82
N SER A 107 -14.48 -17.53 -3.81
CA SER A 107 -15.12 -16.80 -4.89
C SER A 107 -14.96 -15.31 -4.67
N THR A 108 -14.79 -14.56 -5.74
CA THR A 108 -14.77 -13.09 -5.67
C THR A 108 -16.04 -12.59 -4.97
N LYS A 109 -17.22 -13.19 -5.19
CA LYS A 109 -18.50 -12.75 -4.58
C LYS A 109 -18.49 -12.71 -3.05
N ASP A 110 -17.74 -13.60 -2.42
CA ASP A 110 -17.65 -13.70 -0.96
C ASP A 110 -16.41 -12.98 -0.40
N SER A 111 -15.64 -12.29 -1.24
CA SER A 111 -14.45 -11.55 -0.80
C SER A 111 -14.82 -10.28 -0.02
N LEU A 112 -13.92 -9.80 0.83
CA LEU A 112 -14.10 -8.53 1.56
C LEU A 112 -14.16 -7.33 0.60
N HIS A 113 -14.90 -6.29 0.99
CA HIS A 113 -14.87 -5.01 0.29
C HIS A 113 -13.50 -4.34 0.40
N ALA A 114 -13.11 -3.63 -0.66
CA ALA A 114 -11.86 -2.88 -0.72
C ALA A 114 -11.98 -1.40 -0.31
N LYS A 115 -13.19 -0.91 -0.06
CA LYS A 115 -13.45 0.49 0.35
C LYS A 115 -14.59 0.60 1.36
N TYR A 116 -14.50 1.61 2.22
CA TYR A 116 -15.40 1.83 3.34
C TYR A 116 -15.70 3.30 3.55
N ASN A 117 -16.78 3.59 4.27
CA ASN A 117 -17.07 4.94 4.69
C ASN A 117 -16.02 5.37 5.72
N THR A 118 -15.26 6.44 5.44
CA THR A 118 -14.19 6.93 6.31
C THR A 118 -14.67 7.28 7.72
N LYS A 119 -15.93 7.69 7.90
CA LYS A 119 -16.46 8.13 9.21
C LYS A 119 -17.13 7.01 10.01
N THR A 120 -17.73 6.04 9.33
CA THR A 120 -18.57 5.03 9.98
C THR A 120 -18.05 3.60 9.86
N CYS A 121 -17.01 3.36 9.06
CA CYS A 121 -16.50 2.01 8.75
C CYS A 121 -17.55 1.08 8.12
N ALA A 122 -18.58 1.65 7.49
CA ALA A 122 -19.62 0.88 6.81
C ALA A 122 -19.22 0.59 5.35
N THR A 123 -19.82 -0.44 4.76
CA THR A 123 -19.79 -0.62 3.30
C THR A 123 -20.48 0.58 2.62
N VAL A 124 -19.95 0.99 1.48
CA VAL A 124 -20.40 2.19 0.75
C VAL A 124 -21.05 1.86 -0.60
N VAL A 125 -20.99 0.59 -0.99
CA VAL A 125 -21.54 0.03 -2.22
C VAL A 125 -22.05 -1.37 -1.92
N GLY A 126 -23.02 -1.86 -2.68
CA GLY A 126 -23.46 -3.25 -2.61
C GLY A 126 -22.53 -4.22 -3.35
N ASP A 127 -22.71 -5.52 -3.07
CA ASP A 127 -21.89 -6.64 -3.55
C ASP A 127 -21.84 -6.79 -5.10
N ASP A 128 -22.78 -6.19 -5.82
CA ASP A 128 -22.83 -6.23 -7.29
C ASP A 128 -22.60 -4.86 -7.93
N GLN A 129 -22.36 -3.82 -7.12
CA GLN A 129 -22.39 -2.41 -7.58
C GLN A 129 -21.00 -1.83 -7.88
N TRP A 130 -19.93 -2.54 -7.57
CA TRP A 130 -18.55 -2.07 -7.74
C TRP A 130 -17.59 -3.25 -7.84
N GLY A 131 -16.42 -3.11 -8.46
CA GLY A 131 -15.38 -4.15 -8.41
C GLY A 131 -14.66 -4.22 -7.06
N HIS A 132 -15.39 -4.33 -5.94
CA HIS A 132 -14.87 -4.14 -4.56
C HIS A 132 -14.10 -5.34 -4.01
N LEU A 133 -13.85 -6.37 -4.81
CA LEU A 133 -13.33 -7.67 -4.37
C LEU A 133 -11.84 -7.78 -4.72
N GLN A 134 -11.12 -6.70 -4.41
CA GLN A 134 -9.67 -6.58 -4.55
C GLN A 134 -9.01 -7.40 -3.43
N LEU A 135 -8.93 -8.72 -3.62
CA LEU A 135 -8.25 -9.64 -2.71
C LEU A 135 -6.82 -9.17 -2.40
N ASP A 136 -6.17 -8.53 -3.37
CA ASP A 136 -4.86 -7.92 -3.20
C ASP A 136 -4.84 -6.82 -2.12
N ALA A 137 -5.91 -6.04 -1.95
CA ALA A 137 -5.97 -5.03 -0.88
C ALA A 137 -5.99 -5.67 0.52
N THR A 138 -6.72 -6.77 0.69
CA THR A 138 -6.71 -7.55 1.93
C THR A 138 -5.35 -8.20 2.16
N SER A 139 -4.74 -8.79 1.13
CA SER A 139 -3.40 -9.38 1.24
C SER A 139 -2.33 -8.35 1.61
N VAL A 140 -2.38 -7.15 1.02
CA VAL A 140 -1.51 -6.02 1.37
C VAL A 140 -1.69 -5.62 2.82
N TYR A 141 -2.93 -5.51 3.30
CA TYR A 141 -3.21 -5.21 4.71
C TYR A 141 -2.60 -6.28 5.64
N LEU A 142 -2.81 -7.57 5.34
CA LEU A 142 -2.28 -8.67 6.15
C LEU A 142 -0.75 -8.72 6.16
N LEU A 143 -0.11 -8.50 5.00
CA LEU A 143 1.34 -8.44 4.89
C LEU A 143 1.92 -7.35 5.79
N PHE A 144 1.40 -6.12 5.70
CA PHE A 144 1.92 -5.01 6.50
C PHE A 144 1.53 -5.11 7.97
N LEU A 145 0.36 -5.69 8.28
CA LEU A 145 0.01 -6.01 9.66
C LEU A 145 1.04 -6.97 10.27
N ALA A 146 1.41 -8.04 9.57
CA ALA A 146 2.42 -8.98 10.03
C ALA A 146 3.78 -8.30 10.24
N GLN A 147 4.22 -7.48 9.28
CA GLN A 147 5.48 -6.72 9.39
C GLN A 147 5.47 -5.72 10.56
N MET A 148 4.36 -5.00 10.76
CA MET A 148 4.23 -4.04 11.86
C MET A 148 4.29 -4.74 13.22
N THR A 149 3.61 -5.88 13.37
CA THR A 149 3.65 -6.71 14.58
C THR A 149 5.06 -7.25 14.87
N ALA A 150 5.82 -7.59 13.82
CA ALA A 150 7.22 -8.00 13.97
C ALA A 150 8.16 -6.84 14.37
N SER A 151 7.89 -5.61 13.93
CA SER A 151 8.76 -4.43 14.09
C SER A 151 8.75 -3.73 15.48
N GLU A 152 8.38 -4.45 16.54
CA GLU A 152 8.24 -3.90 17.90
C GLU A 152 7.25 -2.73 18.05
N VAL A 153 6.35 -2.50 17.07
CA VAL A 153 5.04 -1.83 17.31
C VAL A 153 4.08 -2.75 18.12
N LYS A 154 4.68 -3.75 18.76
CA LYS A 154 4.11 -4.93 19.40
C LYS A 154 3.16 -4.54 20.53
N ALA A 155 3.58 -3.66 21.44
CA ALA A 155 2.73 -3.22 22.54
C ALA A 155 1.43 -2.50 22.10
N ALA A 156 1.42 -1.88 20.91
CA ALA A 156 0.25 -1.16 20.40
C ALA A 156 -0.65 -2.00 19.48
N LEU A 157 -0.09 -3.02 18.83
CA LEU A 157 -0.83 -4.01 18.03
C LEU A 157 -1.23 -5.26 18.83
N GLU A 158 -0.71 -5.46 20.05
CA GLU A 158 -1.08 -6.53 21.00
C GLU A 158 -2.59 -6.57 21.34
N ALA A 159 -3.35 -5.51 21.06
CA ALA A 159 -4.82 -5.56 21.13
C ALA A 159 -5.47 -6.35 19.95
N LEU A 160 -4.66 -6.79 18.98
CA LEU A 160 -5.02 -7.71 17.91
C LEU A 160 -4.46 -9.12 18.16
N ASP A 161 -3.72 -9.31 19.25
CA ASP A 161 -3.34 -10.64 19.71
C ASP A 161 -4.63 -11.36 20.12
N GLU A 162 -4.83 -12.60 19.63
CA GLU A 162 -6.09 -13.36 19.55
C GLU A 162 -6.99 -13.13 18.32
N LEU A 163 -6.61 -12.25 17.38
CA LEU A 163 -7.40 -12.02 16.18
C LEU A 163 -7.11 -13.04 15.07
N ASP A 164 -7.85 -14.15 15.05
CA ASP A 164 -7.91 -15.05 13.91
C ASP A 164 -8.93 -14.52 12.88
N LEU A 165 -8.46 -13.86 11.82
CA LEU A 165 -9.30 -13.47 10.68
C LEU A 165 -10.01 -14.67 10.04
N PHE A 166 -9.50 -15.89 10.23
CA PHE A 166 -10.09 -17.14 9.76
C PHE A 166 -10.75 -17.96 10.89
N GLY A 167 -10.92 -17.37 12.08
CA GLY A 167 -11.55 -17.86 13.32
C GLY A 167 -11.43 -19.37 13.65
N VAL A 168 -10.75 -19.79 14.73
CA VAL A 168 -10.61 -21.16 15.32
C VAL A 168 -10.34 -22.36 14.39
N LYS A 169 -10.46 -22.20 13.07
CA LYS A 169 -10.33 -23.20 12.01
C LYS A 169 -9.28 -22.79 10.97
N GLY A 170 -8.61 -21.64 11.14
CA GLY A 170 -7.49 -21.21 10.29
C GLY A 170 -6.31 -22.17 10.44
N GLY A 171 -6.10 -23.03 9.45
CA GLY A 171 -4.98 -23.98 9.43
C GLY A 171 -3.65 -23.32 9.03
N PRO A 172 -2.50 -24.03 9.16
CA PRO A 172 -1.15 -23.53 8.84
C PRO A 172 -0.93 -23.02 7.40
N GLN A 173 -1.91 -23.22 6.49
CA GLN A 173 -1.89 -22.71 5.12
C GLN A 173 -2.31 -21.25 4.98
N SER A 174 -2.73 -20.58 6.06
CA SER A 174 -3.03 -19.14 6.07
C SER A 174 -1.79 -18.24 6.17
N VAL A 175 -0.58 -18.81 6.03
CA VAL A 175 0.69 -18.08 6.03
C VAL A 175 1.01 -17.61 4.61
N ILE A 176 1.10 -16.28 4.42
CA ILE A 176 1.52 -15.68 3.15
C ILE A 176 3.03 -15.87 3.00
N HIS A 177 3.43 -16.74 2.08
CA HIS A 177 4.81 -16.86 1.62
C HIS A 177 4.96 -16.09 0.31
N VAL A 178 5.91 -15.13 0.24
CA VAL A 178 6.34 -14.55 -1.05
C VAL A 178 7.65 -15.23 -1.42
N LEU A 179 7.65 -16.01 -2.50
CA LEU A 179 8.86 -16.63 -3.03
C LEU A 179 9.68 -15.56 -3.76
N ALA A 180 10.95 -15.39 -3.40
CA ALA A 180 11.84 -14.38 -3.99
C ALA A 180 11.96 -14.47 -5.53
N ASP A 181 11.81 -15.68 -6.09
CA ASP A 181 11.92 -15.93 -7.54
C ASP A 181 10.75 -15.32 -8.34
N GLU A 182 9.55 -15.19 -7.74
CA GLU A 182 8.39 -14.61 -8.42
C GLU A 182 8.49 -13.08 -8.52
N VAL A 183 9.23 -12.46 -7.59
CA VAL A 183 9.45 -11.00 -7.57
C VAL A 183 10.27 -10.54 -8.79
N GLN A 184 11.28 -11.33 -9.19
CA GLN A 184 12.10 -11.01 -10.37
C GLN A 184 11.27 -10.93 -11.64
N HIS A 185 10.27 -11.80 -11.80
CA HIS A 185 9.39 -11.82 -12.95
C HIS A 185 8.42 -10.63 -12.98
N CYS A 186 8.16 -10.01 -11.84
CA CYS A 186 7.27 -8.86 -11.73
C CYS A 186 8.01 -7.53 -11.86
N GLN A 187 9.35 -7.52 -11.85
CA GLN A 187 10.14 -6.30 -11.84
C GLN A 187 10.26 -5.68 -13.24
N GLY A 188 10.09 -4.35 -13.32
CA GLY A 188 10.20 -3.55 -14.54
C GLY A 188 11.08 -2.31 -14.34
N ARG A 189 11.08 -1.41 -15.33
CA ARG A 189 11.92 -0.19 -15.34
C ARG A 189 11.40 0.93 -14.44
N TYR A 190 10.17 0.82 -13.95
CA TYR A 190 9.43 1.83 -13.19
C TYR A 190 8.82 1.28 -11.89
N GLY A 191 9.13 0.04 -11.51
CA GLY A 191 8.56 -0.60 -10.32
C GLY A 191 8.37 -2.10 -10.52
N CYS A 192 7.36 -2.67 -9.86
CA CYS A 192 6.92 -4.03 -10.16
C CYS A 192 5.45 -4.05 -10.62
N CYS A 193 5.07 -4.97 -11.49
CA CYS A 193 3.66 -5.29 -11.68
C CYS A 193 3.11 -5.99 -10.42
N ARG A 194 1.79 -5.92 -10.21
CA ARG A 194 1.17 -6.55 -9.03
C ARG A 194 1.10 -8.07 -9.18
N PHE A 195 0.83 -8.52 -10.40
CA PHE A 195 0.81 -9.90 -10.84
C PHE A 195 0.97 -9.91 -12.37
N LEU A 196 1.46 -11.02 -12.93
CA LEU A 196 1.51 -11.20 -14.38
C LEU A 196 0.10 -11.15 -14.96
N ARG A 197 -0.05 -10.55 -16.14
CA ARG A 197 -1.33 -10.35 -16.84
C ARG A 197 -2.34 -9.49 -16.06
N ASP A 198 -1.84 -8.56 -15.26
CA ASP A 198 -2.66 -7.54 -14.61
C ASP A 198 -3.17 -6.49 -15.61
N GLY A 199 -4.47 -6.52 -15.88
CA GLY A 199 -5.12 -5.57 -16.79
C GLY A 199 -5.40 -4.20 -16.22
N TYR A 200 -5.21 -3.99 -14.91
CA TYR A 200 -5.67 -2.77 -14.26
C TYR A 200 -4.92 -1.53 -14.74
N LYS A 201 -5.68 -0.53 -15.19
CA LYS A 201 -5.24 0.73 -15.79
C LYS A 201 -4.28 0.55 -16.98
N THR A 202 -4.29 -0.63 -17.60
CA THR A 202 -3.60 -0.85 -18.87
C THR A 202 -4.42 -0.22 -20.02
N PRO A 203 -3.79 0.12 -21.16
CA PRO A 203 -4.53 0.72 -22.28
C PRO A 203 -5.58 -0.18 -22.93
N LYS A 204 -5.53 -1.49 -22.67
CA LYS A 204 -6.49 -2.48 -23.19
C LYS A 204 -7.60 -2.80 -22.19
N GLU A 205 -7.56 -2.23 -20.99
CA GLU A 205 -8.62 -2.42 -19.99
C GLU A 205 -9.94 -1.81 -20.46
N ASP A 206 -11.05 -2.55 -20.30
CA ASP A 206 -12.38 -1.96 -20.33
C ASP A 206 -12.74 -1.44 -18.92
N PRO A 207 -12.73 -0.11 -18.69
CA PRO A 207 -12.97 0.46 -17.37
C PRO A 207 -14.43 0.32 -16.91
N ASN A 208 -15.35 -0.09 -17.80
CA ASN A 208 -16.76 -0.28 -17.46
C ASN A 208 -17.08 -1.69 -16.98
N ARG A 209 -16.12 -2.63 -17.06
CA ARG A 209 -16.32 -4.03 -16.70
C ARG A 209 -15.61 -4.37 -15.38
N LEU A 210 -16.33 -5.08 -14.51
CA LEU A 210 -15.83 -5.41 -13.16
C LEU A 210 -14.85 -6.59 -13.12
N TYR A 211 -14.90 -7.47 -14.13
CA TYR A 211 -14.09 -8.69 -14.20
C TYR A 211 -13.49 -8.85 -15.60
N TYR A 212 -12.28 -9.40 -15.65
CA TYR A 212 -11.65 -9.76 -16.92
C TYR A 212 -12.17 -11.11 -17.41
N GLU A 213 -12.34 -11.24 -18.72
CA GLU A 213 -12.60 -12.54 -19.33
C GLU A 213 -11.31 -13.39 -19.29
N PRO A 214 -11.36 -14.72 -19.09
CA PRO A 214 -10.16 -15.56 -19.06
C PRO A 214 -9.27 -15.41 -20.31
N ALA A 215 -9.89 -15.19 -21.48
CA ALA A 215 -9.17 -14.94 -22.73
C ALA A 215 -8.53 -13.55 -22.82
N GLU A 216 -9.04 -12.58 -22.06
CA GLU A 216 -8.58 -11.20 -22.05
C GLU A 216 -7.26 -11.06 -21.28
N LEU A 217 -6.99 -11.90 -20.28
CA LEU A 217 -5.75 -11.85 -19.50
C LEU A 217 -4.50 -11.91 -20.38
N LYS A 218 -4.56 -12.64 -21.50
CA LYS A 218 -3.45 -12.72 -22.45
C LYS A 218 -3.18 -11.38 -23.17
N LEU A 219 -4.19 -10.52 -23.29
CA LEU A 219 -4.01 -9.18 -23.86
C LEU A 219 -3.21 -8.27 -22.90
N PHE A 220 -3.17 -8.56 -21.61
CA PHE A 220 -2.42 -7.73 -20.66
C PHE A 220 -0.95 -8.12 -20.52
N GLU A 221 -0.57 -9.27 -21.07
CA GLU A 221 0.80 -9.78 -21.03
C GLU A 221 1.78 -8.78 -21.66
N ASN A 222 2.83 -8.44 -20.90
CA ASN A 222 3.89 -7.46 -21.21
C ASN A 222 3.49 -5.98 -21.18
N ILE A 223 2.21 -5.66 -20.98
CA ILE A 223 1.73 -4.27 -20.88
C ILE A 223 1.23 -3.92 -19.48
N GLU A 224 1.43 -4.81 -18.50
CA GLU A 224 1.00 -4.65 -17.12
C GLU A 224 1.55 -3.36 -16.53
N CYS A 225 0.74 -2.62 -15.77
CA CYS A 225 1.21 -1.40 -15.12
C CYS A 225 2.33 -1.70 -14.10
N GLU A 226 3.34 -0.84 -14.05
CA GLU A 226 4.46 -0.95 -13.13
C GLU A 226 4.26 -0.01 -11.94
N TRP A 227 4.46 -0.50 -10.72
CA TRP A 227 4.15 0.20 -9.48
C TRP A 227 5.44 0.49 -8.71
N PRO A 228 5.90 1.75 -8.66
CA PRO A 228 7.17 2.11 -8.03
C PRO A 228 7.11 1.95 -6.50
N LEU A 229 5.89 1.82 -5.94
CA LEU A 229 5.68 1.51 -4.55
C LEU A 229 6.35 0.20 -4.10
N PHE A 230 6.42 -0.83 -4.95
CA PHE A 230 7.07 -2.08 -4.55
C PHE A 230 8.56 -1.90 -4.25
N TRP A 231 9.26 -0.99 -4.94
CA TRP A 231 10.63 -0.66 -4.61
C TRP A 231 10.76 -0.01 -3.23
N THR A 232 9.75 0.71 -2.75
CA THR A 232 9.73 1.21 -1.37
C THR A 232 9.74 0.05 -0.37
N TYR A 233 9.10 -1.07 -0.70
CA TYR A 233 9.10 -2.25 0.15
C TYR A 233 10.45 -2.95 0.13
N PHE A 234 11.13 -3.00 -1.01
CA PHE A 234 12.49 -3.54 -1.08
C PHE A 234 13.50 -2.65 -0.34
N ILE A 235 13.32 -1.32 -0.35
CA ILE A 235 14.11 -0.42 0.50
C ILE A 235 13.86 -0.74 1.97
N LEU A 236 12.60 -0.87 2.39
CA LEU A 236 12.26 -1.20 3.77
C LEU A 236 12.85 -2.54 4.19
N ASP A 237 12.69 -3.58 3.37
CA ASP A 237 13.27 -4.90 3.57
C ASP A 237 14.79 -4.84 3.70
N GLY A 238 15.47 -4.13 2.80
CA GLY A 238 16.92 -3.94 2.86
C GLY A 238 17.36 -3.21 4.14
N VAL A 239 16.57 -2.23 4.62
CA VAL A 239 16.83 -1.54 5.89
C VAL A 239 16.70 -2.50 7.08
N PHE A 240 15.67 -3.36 7.10
CA PHE A 240 15.44 -4.32 8.18
C PHE A 240 16.46 -5.47 8.17
N SER A 241 16.85 -5.92 6.99
CA SER A 241 17.81 -7.00 6.77
C SER A 241 19.27 -6.53 6.87
N GLY A 242 19.51 -5.22 7.00
CA GLY A 242 20.87 -4.64 7.03
C GLY A 242 21.59 -4.67 5.68
N ASN A 243 20.86 -4.90 4.58
CA ASN A 243 21.39 -4.95 3.23
C ASN A 243 21.49 -3.55 2.62
N ALA A 244 22.63 -2.90 2.82
CA ALA A 244 22.86 -1.53 2.34
C ALA A 244 22.91 -1.42 0.80
N GLU A 245 23.32 -2.48 0.10
CA GLU A 245 23.40 -2.51 -1.37
C GLU A 245 22.00 -2.45 -1.98
N GLN A 246 21.10 -3.32 -1.51
CA GLN A 246 19.67 -3.32 -1.90
C GLN A 246 19.01 -1.97 -1.62
N VAL A 247 19.27 -1.36 -0.45
CA VAL A 247 18.73 -0.04 -0.10
C VAL A 247 19.19 1.02 -1.08
N GLN A 248 20.47 0.99 -1.50
CA GLN A 248 21.02 1.99 -2.40
C GLN A 248 20.48 1.81 -3.82
N GLU A 249 20.48 0.57 -4.33
CA GLU A 249 19.94 0.22 -5.66
C GLU A 249 18.51 0.73 -5.83
N TYR A 250 17.61 0.34 -4.92
CA TYR A 250 16.20 0.72 -5.05
C TYR A 250 15.95 2.19 -4.72
N ARG A 251 16.82 2.85 -3.94
CA ARG A 251 16.74 4.31 -3.73
C ARG A 251 17.03 5.06 -5.02
N GLU A 252 18.09 4.70 -5.74
CA GLU A 252 18.45 5.32 -7.02
C GLU A 252 17.36 5.08 -8.07
N ALA A 253 16.84 3.85 -8.15
CA ALA A 253 15.73 3.50 -9.02
C ALA A 253 14.48 4.33 -8.69
N LEU A 254 14.13 4.47 -7.41
CA LEU A 254 12.98 5.24 -6.96
C LEU A 254 13.14 6.73 -7.31
N GLU A 255 14.31 7.32 -7.05
CA GLU A 255 14.59 8.73 -7.34
C GLU A 255 14.44 9.07 -8.83
N ALA A 256 14.79 8.13 -9.73
CA ALA A 256 14.64 8.29 -11.17
C ALA A 256 13.17 8.37 -11.65
N VAL A 257 12.22 7.85 -10.85
CA VAL A 257 10.80 7.76 -11.20
C VAL A 257 9.90 8.67 -10.37
N LEU A 258 10.46 9.53 -9.53
CA LEU A 258 9.69 10.56 -8.83
C LEU A 258 9.30 11.69 -9.79
N ILE A 259 8.07 12.18 -9.64
CA ILE A 259 7.57 13.33 -10.41
C ILE A 259 7.53 14.58 -9.53
N LYS A 260 7.63 15.77 -10.14
CA LYS A 260 7.55 17.04 -9.38
C LYS A 260 6.10 17.51 -9.27
N GLY A 261 5.60 17.60 -8.04
CA GLY A 261 4.30 18.23 -7.75
C GLY A 261 4.31 19.75 -7.92
N LYS A 262 3.13 20.38 -7.79
CA LYS A 262 2.93 21.84 -7.99
C LYS A 262 3.85 22.72 -7.13
N ASN A 263 4.23 22.24 -5.94
CA ASN A 263 5.08 22.96 -5.00
C ASN A 263 6.56 22.54 -5.09
N GLY A 264 6.95 21.80 -6.13
CA GLY A 264 8.29 21.22 -6.28
C GLY A 264 8.56 20.01 -5.39
N VAL A 265 7.57 19.55 -4.62
CA VAL A 265 7.66 18.34 -3.79
C VAL A 265 7.76 17.12 -4.70
N PRO A 266 8.77 16.24 -4.53
CA PRO A 266 8.82 14.97 -5.22
C PRO A 266 7.64 14.09 -4.78
N LEU A 267 6.87 13.59 -5.75
CA LEU A 267 5.73 12.71 -5.55
C LEU A 267 6.03 11.36 -6.18
N LEU A 268 5.63 10.30 -5.51
CA LEU A 268 5.63 8.95 -6.04
C LEU A 268 4.31 8.73 -6.80
N PRO A 269 4.34 8.48 -8.13
CA PRO A 269 3.14 8.12 -8.87
C PRO A 269 2.51 6.83 -8.34
N GLU A 270 1.19 6.69 -8.47
CA GLU A 270 0.50 5.44 -8.16
C GLU A 270 1.05 4.30 -9.00
N LEU A 271 1.18 4.52 -10.32
CA LEU A 271 1.72 3.55 -11.26
C LEU A 271 2.26 4.22 -12.53
N TYR A 272 2.94 3.42 -13.36
CA TYR A 272 3.38 3.75 -14.71
C TYR A 272 2.73 2.80 -15.74
N SER A 273 2.04 3.38 -16.73
CA SER A 273 1.30 2.63 -17.76
C SER A 273 1.90 2.87 -19.16
N VAL A 274 1.76 1.89 -20.05
CA VAL A 274 2.18 2.02 -21.45
C VAL A 274 1.29 3.08 -22.13
N PRO A 275 1.84 4.00 -22.94
CA PRO A 275 1.02 4.93 -23.71
C PRO A 275 0.07 4.19 -24.66
N PRO A 276 -1.22 4.59 -24.78
CA PRO A 276 -2.19 3.87 -25.63
C PRO A 276 -1.77 3.75 -27.09
N ASP A 277 -1.02 4.71 -27.61
CA ASP A 277 -0.49 4.77 -28.98
C ASP A 277 0.74 3.87 -29.20
N LYS A 278 1.34 3.33 -28.13
CA LYS A 278 2.56 2.51 -28.17
C LYS A 278 2.36 1.06 -27.73
N VAL A 279 1.12 0.63 -27.55
CA VAL A 279 0.82 -0.75 -27.09
C VAL A 279 1.34 -1.80 -28.07
N ASP A 280 1.17 -1.58 -29.37
CA ASP A 280 1.63 -2.53 -30.38
C ASP A 280 3.17 -2.60 -30.46
N GLU A 281 3.85 -1.50 -30.15
CA GLU A 281 5.31 -1.44 -30.05
C GLU A 281 5.80 -2.26 -28.84
N GLU A 282 5.15 -2.09 -27.68
CA GLU A 282 5.49 -2.84 -26.47
C GLU A 282 5.23 -4.35 -26.64
N TYR A 283 4.16 -4.77 -27.34
CA TYR A 283 3.96 -6.20 -27.64
C TYR A 283 5.05 -6.80 -28.53
N GLN A 284 5.58 -6.02 -29.48
CA GLN A 284 6.65 -6.49 -30.37
C GLN A 284 7.99 -6.55 -29.64
N ASN A 285 8.25 -5.58 -28.76
CA ASN A 285 9.49 -5.43 -28.02
C ASN A 285 9.19 -5.15 -26.54
N PRO A 286 8.90 -6.19 -25.73
CA PRO A 286 8.55 -6.02 -24.32
C PRO A 286 9.59 -5.23 -23.53
N HIS A 287 9.11 -4.39 -22.60
CA HIS A 287 9.89 -3.57 -21.68
C HIS A 287 10.74 -2.46 -22.34
N THR A 288 10.48 -2.12 -23.60
CA THR A 288 11.25 -1.10 -24.33
C THR A 288 10.55 0.25 -24.38
N VAL A 289 9.22 0.28 -24.30
CA VAL A 289 8.44 1.53 -24.37
C VAL A 289 8.53 2.29 -23.05
N ASP A 290 8.84 3.58 -23.13
CA ASP A 290 8.78 4.47 -21.97
C ASP A 290 7.34 4.66 -21.51
N ARG A 291 7.12 4.43 -20.22
CA ARG A 291 5.81 4.47 -19.57
C ARG A 291 5.48 5.85 -19.05
N VAL A 292 4.19 6.17 -18.97
CA VAL A 292 3.68 7.44 -18.45
C VAL A 292 3.14 7.28 -17.03
N PRO A 293 3.43 8.23 -16.12
CA PRO A 293 2.89 8.19 -14.77
C PRO A 293 1.38 8.40 -14.81
N MET A 294 0.66 7.55 -14.09
CA MET A 294 -0.81 7.53 -14.04
C MET A 294 -1.30 7.32 -12.60
N GLY A 295 -2.59 7.58 -12.41
CA GLY A 295 -3.26 7.38 -11.13
C GLY A 295 -3.24 8.59 -10.22
N LYS A 296 -3.64 8.37 -8.96
CA LYS A 296 -3.79 9.42 -7.96
C LYS A 296 -2.43 9.82 -7.39
N LEU A 297 -2.28 11.11 -7.14
CA LEU A 297 -1.16 11.64 -6.38
C LEU A 297 -1.66 12.10 -5.01
N PRO A 298 -0.82 12.02 -3.96
CA PRO A 298 -1.15 12.62 -2.68
C PRO A 298 -1.50 14.10 -2.86
N HIS A 299 -2.57 14.54 -2.20
CA HIS A 299 -3.00 15.94 -2.21
C HIS A 299 -2.18 16.81 -1.26
#